data_AF-A0A6A9V1P1-F1
#
_entry.id   AF-A0A6A9V1P1-F1
#
_cell.length_a   1.000
_cell.length_b   1.000
_cell.length_c   1.000
_cell.angle_alpha   90.00
_cell.angle_beta   90.00
_cell.angle_gamma   90.00
#
_symmetry.space_group_name_H-M   'P 1'
#
loop_
_entity.id
_entity.type
_entity.pdbx_description
1 polymer ?
#
loop_
_entity_poly.entity_id
_entity_poly.type
_entity_poly.pdbx_seq_one_letter_code
_entity_poly.pdbx_strand_id
1 'polypeptide(L)'
;MEDAVPGTLQRRLTDDLVSLLVLDEPDRVTAPTAEALLATGVAADDLGRQALANLADHLGAEPLDRFEAQTDGRPVHCLAGDSFFVASAALLPASQGWLGPDPYGHGHLVAVPSRHLLMATPVGGPPDWVVTTNTLVQLAVARHDAEPGPISPDVYWVRADRWTRISQRTPSGLSVTPGPELEALLR
;
A
#
# COMPACT_ATOMS: atom_id res chain seq x y z
N MET A 1 -15.55 -9.89 -1.95
CA MET A 1 -14.54 -10.19 -2.98
C MET A 1 -15.10 -9.64 -4.27
N GLU A 2 -14.85 -8.36 -4.51
CA GLU A 2 -15.22 -7.72 -5.77
C GLU A 2 -14.17 -8.18 -6.77
N ASP A 3 -14.59 -8.96 -7.77
CA ASP A 3 -13.69 -9.46 -8.79
C ASP A 3 -13.03 -8.28 -9.52
N ALA A 4 -11.74 -8.44 -9.83
CA ALA A 4 -10.99 -7.51 -10.65
C ALA A 4 -11.80 -7.08 -11.89
N VAL A 5 -11.90 -5.76 -12.13
CA VAL A 5 -12.69 -5.22 -13.25
C VAL A 5 -12.13 -5.79 -14.57
N PRO A 6 -12.85 -6.71 -15.24
CA PRO A 6 -12.33 -7.41 -16.40
C PRO A 6 -12.02 -6.43 -17.52
N GLY A 7 -10.85 -6.56 -18.15
CA GLY A 7 -10.46 -5.73 -19.28
C GLY A 7 -9.90 -4.36 -18.92
N THR A 8 -9.47 -4.12 -17.68
CA THR A 8 -8.69 -2.93 -17.28
C THR A 8 -7.18 -3.18 -17.33
N LEU A 9 -6.37 -2.11 -17.41
CA LEU A 9 -4.93 -2.22 -17.18
C LEU A 9 -4.67 -2.26 -15.67
N GLN A 10 -4.35 -3.46 -15.18
CA GLN A 10 -4.06 -3.73 -13.78
C GLN A 10 -2.69 -4.39 -13.61
N ARG A 11 -2.03 -4.08 -12.51
CA ARG A 11 -0.81 -4.72 -12.03
C ARG A 11 -1.14 -5.47 -10.74
N ARG A 12 -0.90 -6.77 -10.73
CA ARG A 12 -0.99 -7.58 -9.52
C ARG A 12 0.23 -7.31 -8.62
N LEU A 13 -0.02 -6.97 -7.36
CA LEU A 13 1.04 -6.73 -6.36
C LEU A 13 1.25 -8.00 -5.53
N THR A 14 0.17 -8.59 -5.05
CA THR A 14 0.12 -9.88 -4.34
C THR A 14 -1.04 -10.72 -4.86
N ASP A 15 -1.28 -11.88 -4.28
CA ASP A 15 -2.45 -12.71 -4.62
C ASP A 15 -3.79 -12.02 -4.32
N ASP A 16 -3.82 -11.14 -3.31
CA ASP A 16 -5.03 -10.44 -2.85
C ASP A 16 -5.06 -8.94 -3.18
N LEU A 17 -3.95 -8.34 -3.61
CA LEU A 17 -3.86 -6.90 -3.87
C LEU A 17 -3.47 -6.61 -5.33
N VAL A 18 -4.25 -5.74 -5.96
CA VAL A 18 -4.01 -5.25 -7.32
C VAL A 18 -4.02 -3.72 -7.33
N SER A 19 -3.21 -3.12 -8.21
CA SER A 19 -3.31 -1.70 -8.57
C SER A 19 -3.88 -1.58 -9.97
N LEU A 20 -4.81 -0.66 -10.20
CA LEU A 20 -5.40 -0.41 -11.51
C LEU A 20 -5.23 1.06 -11.92
N LEU A 21 -5.19 1.30 -13.24
CA LEU A 21 -5.19 2.65 -13.77
C LEU A 21 -6.60 3.24 -13.75
N VAL A 22 -6.71 4.48 -13.28
CA VAL A 22 -7.95 5.24 -13.26
C VAL A 22 -7.73 6.63 -13.85
N LEU A 23 -8.82 7.25 -14.28
CA LEU A 23 -8.87 8.68 -14.56
C LEU A 23 -9.63 9.35 -13.43
N ASP A 24 -8.98 10.36 -12.83
CA ASP A 24 -9.62 11.26 -11.89
C ASP A 24 -10.24 12.41 -12.68
N GLU A 25 -11.56 12.39 -12.83
CA GLU A 25 -12.35 13.41 -13.51
C GLU A 25 -12.96 14.36 -12.45
N PRO A 26 -13.36 15.59 -12.81
CA PRO A 26 -13.81 16.58 -11.84
C PRO A 26 -14.96 16.15 -10.91
N ASP A 27 -15.80 15.20 -11.35
CA ASP A 27 -16.97 14.74 -10.60
C ASP A 27 -16.94 13.24 -10.25
N ARG A 28 -15.93 12.48 -10.72
CA ARG A 28 -15.89 11.02 -10.59
C ARG A 28 -14.50 10.44 -10.85
N VAL A 29 -14.29 9.22 -10.38
CA VAL A 29 -13.16 8.37 -10.78
C VAL A 29 -13.66 7.29 -11.73
N THR A 30 -13.04 7.17 -12.90
CA THR A 30 -13.37 6.12 -13.87
C THR A 30 -12.20 5.16 -14.05
N ALA A 31 -12.49 3.88 -14.29
CA ALA A 31 -11.49 2.86 -14.62
C ALA A 31 -11.61 2.52 -16.11
N PRO A 32 -10.77 3.10 -16.99
CA PRO A 32 -10.85 2.83 -18.42
C PRO A 32 -10.52 1.39 -18.76
N THR A 33 -11.07 0.89 -19.85
CA THR A 33 -10.64 -0.41 -20.39
C THR A 33 -9.21 -0.30 -20.92
N ALA A 34 -8.50 -1.43 -20.89
CA ALA A 34 -7.17 -1.56 -21.47
C ALA A 34 -7.19 -1.25 -22.97
N GLU A 35 -8.24 -1.67 -23.67
CA GLU A 35 -8.44 -1.33 -25.08
C GLU A 35 -8.51 0.18 -25.30
N ALA A 36 -9.32 0.90 -24.50
CA ALA A 36 -9.46 2.35 -24.63
C ALA A 36 -8.15 3.09 -24.35
N LEU A 37 -7.39 2.67 -23.34
CA LEU A 37 -6.10 3.26 -23.01
C LEU A 37 -5.05 3.00 -24.10
N LEU A 38 -4.97 1.79 -24.62
CA LEU A 38 -3.99 1.41 -25.64
C LEU A 38 -4.33 1.97 -27.02
N ALA A 39 -5.61 2.27 -27.29
CA ALA A 39 -6.03 2.94 -28.52
C ALA A 39 -5.43 4.36 -28.69
N THR A 40 -4.91 4.96 -27.60
CA THR A 40 -4.17 6.23 -27.66
C THR A 40 -2.81 6.12 -28.36
N GLY A 41 -2.32 4.88 -28.59
CA GLY A 41 -1.00 4.61 -29.17
C GLY A 41 0.15 4.66 -28.15
N VAL A 42 -0.14 4.92 -26.87
CA VAL A 42 0.85 4.91 -25.78
C VAL A 42 1.04 3.48 -25.27
N ALA A 43 2.28 3.06 -25.05
CA ALA A 43 2.58 1.74 -24.51
C ALA A 43 2.10 1.61 -23.05
N ALA A 44 1.70 0.40 -22.65
CA ALA A 44 1.21 0.13 -21.29
C ALA A 44 2.20 0.56 -20.20
N ASP A 45 3.50 0.32 -20.41
CA ASP A 45 4.54 0.72 -19.45
C ASP A 45 4.66 2.24 -19.32
N ASP A 46 4.50 2.98 -20.42
CA ASP A 46 4.53 4.44 -20.44
C ASP A 46 3.31 5.03 -19.73
N LEU A 47 2.13 4.42 -19.92
CA LEU A 47 0.92 4.76 -19.17
C LEU A 47 1.11 4.54 -17.67
N GLY A 48 1.71 3.41 -17.29
CA GLY A 48 2.01 3.11 -15.88
C GLY A 48 2.97 4.12 -15.26
N ARG A 49 4.05 4.49 -15.97
CA ARG A 49 4.98 5.53 -15.52
C ARG A 49 4.31 6.89 -15.38
N GLN A 50 3.49 7.29 -16.35
CA GLN A 50 2.76 8.55 -16.30
C GLN A 50 1.73 8.57 -15.16
N ALA A 51 1.04 7.47 -14.91
CA ALA A 51 0.08 7.36 -13.81
C ALA A 51 0.74 7.53 -12.44
N LEU A 52 1.92 6.94 -12.22
CA LEU A 52 2.68 7.14 -10.99
C LEU A 52 3.19 8.58 -10.83
N ALA A 53 3.58 9.24 -11.93
CA ALA A 53 3.94 10.65 -11.92
C ALA A 53 2.73 11.53 -11.54
N ASN A 54 1.58 11.32 -12.18
CA ASN A 54 0.34 12.03 -11.88
C ASN A 54 -0.09 11.82 -10.42
N LEU A 55 0.05 10.60 -9.91
CA LEU A 55 -0.25 10.29 -8.51
C LEU A 55 0.65 11.05 -7.54
N ALA A 56 1.95 11.11 -7.81
CA ALA A 56 2.90 11.87 -6.98
C ALA A 56 2.57 13.37 -6.97
N ASP A 57 2.26 13.94 -8.15
CA ASP A 57 1.88 15.34 -8.28
C ASP A 57 0.55 15.63 -7.56
N HIS A 58 -0.45 14.76 -7.74
CA HIS A 58 -1.75 14.85 -7.07
C HIS A 58 -1.60 14.88 -5.55
N LEU A 59 -0.95 13.86 -4.99
CA LEU A 59 -0.75 13.76 -3.55
C LEU A 59 0.15 14.87 -2.98
N GLY A 60 1.05 15.43 -3.79
CA GLY A 60 1.87 16.58 -3.41
C GLY A 60 1.08 17.88 -3.27
N ALA A 61 -0.07 18.00 -3.94
CA ALA A 61 -0.95 19.16 -3.87
C ALA A 61 -2.04 19.05 -2.80
N GLU A 62 -2.31 17.83 -2.29
CA GLU A 62 -3.35 17.56 -1.30
C GLU A 62 -2.90 17.91 0.14
N PRO A 63 -3.81 18.42 1.00
CA PRO A 63 -3.54 18.62 2.41
C PRO A 63 -3.58 17.28 3.16
N LEU A 64 -2.47 16.54 3.10
CA LEU A 64 -2.36 15.22 3.75
C LEU A 64 -1.85 15.33 5.18
N ASP A 65 -2.47 14.57 6.08
CA ASP A 65 -2.04 14.43 7.46
C ASP A 65 -0.95 13.36 7.56
N ARG A 66 0.23 13.77 8.02
CA ARG A 66 1.36 12.89 8.30
C ARG A 66 1.60 12.85 9.80
N PHE A 67 1.50 11.67 10.40
CA PHE A 67 1.70 11.50 11.83
C PHE A 67 2.27 10.12 12.16
N GLU A 68 2.78 9.97 13.37
CA GLU A 68 3.26 8.69 13.89
C GLU A 68 2.32 8.18 14.97
N ALA A 69 1.74 7.00 14.75
CA ALA A 69 1.07 6.26 15.80
C ALA A 69 2.12 5.59 16.69
N GLN A 70 2.17 5.98 17.96
CA GLN A 70 3.02 5.33 18.95
C GLN A 70 2.44 3.94 19.26
N THR A 71 3.30 2.93 19.27
CA THR A 71 2.94 1.53 19.50
C THR A 71 3.87 0.89 20.52
N ASP A 72 3.53 -0.31 20.98
CA ASP A 72 4.44 -1.11 21.82
C ASP A 72 5.70 -1.58 21.07
N GLY A 73 5.67 -1.53 19.73
CA GLY A 73 6.80 -1.80 18.84
C GLY A 73 7.39 -0.51 18.27
N ARG A 74 7.75 -0.54 16.99
CA ARG A 74 8.15 0.68 16.27
C ARG A 74 6.97 1.63 16.07
N PRO A 75 7.20 2.95 16.05
CA PRO A 75 6.21 3.88 15.54
C PRO A 75 5.74 3.47 14.14
N VAL A 76 4.45 3.64 13.90
CA VAL A 76 3.84 3.43 12.58
C VAL A 76 3.64 4.80 11.96
N HIS A 77 4.28 5.04 10.82
CA HIS A 77 4.07 6.23 10.02
C HIS A 77 2.73 6.11 9.31
N CYS A 78 1.86 7.08 9.54
CA CYS A 78 0.53 7.15 8.96
C CYS A 78 0.45 8.34 8.01
N LEU A 79 -0.15 8.09 6.85
CA LEU A 79 -0.57 9.10 5.90
C LEU A 79 -2.08 9.00 5.74
N ALA A 80 -2.80 10.06 6.07
CA ALA A 80 -4.26 10.13 6.00
C ALA A 80 -4.72 11.36 5.23
N GLY A 81 -5.91 11.29 4.64
CA GLY A 81 -6.53 12.43 3.98
C GLY A 81 -7.83 12.11 3.25
N ASP A 82 -8.49 13.14 2.74
CA ASP A 82 -9.80 13.02 2.10
C ASP A 82 -9.72 12.49 0.67
N SER A 83 -8.55 12.50 0.03
CA SER A 83 -8.36 11.94 -1.30
C SER A 83 -8.57 10.42 -1.31
N PHE A 84 -9.19 9.89 -2.38
CA PHE A 84 -9.30 8.44 -2.61
C PHE A 84 -7.97 7.77 -2.99
N PHE A 85 -6.91 8.57 -3.17
CA PHE A 85 -5.62 8.09 -3.65
C PHE A 85 -4.55 8.00 -2.57
N VAL A 86 -4.86 8.31 -1.30
CA VAL A 86 -3.88 8.31 -0.21
C VAL A 86 -3.17 6.97 -0.08
N ALA A 87 -3.92 5.87 -0.06
CA ALA A 87 -3.34 4.52 -0.01
C ALA A 87 -2.44 4.19 -1.21
N SER A 88 -2.70 4.81 -2.36
CA SER A 88 -1.90 4.60 -3.57
C SER A 88 -0.49 5.17 -3.44
N ALA A 89 -0.23 6.05 -2.46
CA ALA A 89 1.13 6.52 -2.16
C ALA A 89 2.10 5.36 -1.89
N ALA A 90 1.61 4.19 -1.47
CA ALA A 90 2.44 2.99 -1.30
C ALA A 90 3.04 2.46 -2.61
N LEU A 91 2.47 2.82 -3.77
CA LEU A 91 2.97 2.44 -5.09
C LEU A 91 4.12 3.31 -5.56
N LEU A 92 4.34 4.47 -4.92
CA LEU A 92 5.38 5.41 -5.27
C LEU A 92 6.75 4.90 -4.78
N PRO A 93 7.84 5.25 -5.48
CA PRO A 93 9.17 4.82 -5.07
C PRO A 93 9.48 5.21 -3.62
N ALA A 94 10.03 4.27 -2.85
CA ALA A 94 10.37 4.49 -1.44
C ALA A 94 11.28 5.72 -1.23
N SER A 95 12.11 6.06 -2.23
CA SER A 95 12.97 7.25 -2.22
C SER A 95 12.21 8.58 -2.14
N GLN A 96 10.91 8.60 -2.42
CA GLN A 96 10.06 9.78 -2.27
C GLN A 96 9.53 9.97 -0.83
N GLY A 97 9.80 9.03 0.08
CA GLY A 97 9.54 9.19 1.52
C GLY A 97 8.09 9.01 1.97
N TRP A 98 7.19 8.55 1.11
CA TRP A 98 5.77 8.34 1.45
C TRP A 98 5.54 7.29 2.54
N LEU A 99 6.41 6.29 2.63
CA LEU A 99 6.37 5.22 3.63
C LEU A 99 7.12 5.58 4.94
N GLY A 100 7.67 6.79 5.03
CA GLY A 100 8.60 7.17 6.09
C GLY A 100 10.03 6.64 5.87
N PRO A 101 10.94 6.89 6.82
CA PRO A 101 12.35 6.52 6.72
C PRO A 101 12.56 4.99 6.68
N ASP A 102 13.56 4.54 5.91
CA ASP A 102 14.10 3.17 5.94
C ASP A 102 15.59 3.21 6.34
N PRO A 103 15.89 3.35 7.65
CA PRO A 103 17.27 3.49 8.12
C PRO A 103 18.11 2.21 7.95
N TYR A 104 17.48 1.07 7.70
CA TYR A 104 18.15 -0.24 7.61
C TYR A 104 18.28 -0.75 6.16
N GLY A 105 17.56 -0.15 5.20
CA GLY A 105 17.55 -0.58 3.80
C GLY A 105 16.87 -1.94 3.61
N HIS A 106 15.97 -2.30 4.52
CA HIS A 106 15.25 -3.58 4.51
C HIS A 106 13.81 -3.42 4.03
N GLY A 107 13.41 -2.22 3.61
CA GLY A 107 12.06 -1.89 3.19
C GLY A 107 11.12 -1.66 4.37
N HIS A 108 9.82 -1.71 4.08
CA HIS A 108 8.78 -1.36 5.04
C HIS A 108 7.77 -2.50 5.17
N LEU A 109 7.22 -2.65 6.37
CA LEU A 109 5.90 -3.26 6.51
C LEU A 109 4.87 -2.19 6.18
N VAL A 110 3.93 -2.50 5.31
CA VAL A 110 2.96 -1.57 4.73
C VAL A 110 1.57 -2.16 4.89
N ALA A 111 0.62 -1.33 5.28
CA ALA A 111 -0.80 -1.65 5.30
C ALA A 111 -1.61 -0.55 4.60
N VAL A 112 -2.59 -0.98 3.81
CA VAL A 112 -3.53 -0.12 3.07
C VAL A 112 -4.97 -0.50 3.48
N PRO A 113 -5.39 -0.20 4.72
CA PRO A 113 -6.68 -0.62 5.25
C PRO A 113 -7.87 -0.04 4.47
N SER A 114 -7.74 1.21 4.02
CA SER A 114 -8.76 1.94 3.27
C SER A 114 -8.10 2.82 2.23
N ARG A 115 -8.87 3.34 1.28
CA ARG A 115 -8.39 4.30 0.27
C ARG A 115 -7.81 5.60 0.85
N HIS A 116 -8.20 5.95 2.08
CA HIS A 116 -7.87 7.21 2.76
C HIS A 116 -6.71 7.09 3.74
N LEU A 117 -6.17 5.88 3.95
CA LEU A 117 -5.16 5.63 4.96
C LEU A 117 -4.07 4.69 4.45
N LEU A 118 -2.83 5.14 4.59
CA LEU A 118 -1.62 4.35 4.44
C LEU A 118 -0.89 4.29 5.77
N MET A 119 -0.47 3.10 6.17
CA MET A 119 0.35 2.86 7.35
C MET A 119 1.62 2.13 6.96
N ALA A 120 2.76 2.57 7.48
CA ALA A 120 4.04 1.94 7.19
C ALA A 120 5.00 2.02 8.38
N THR A 121 5.89 1.02 8.51
CA THR A 121 6.98 1.04 9.49
C THR A 121 8.21 0.33 8.90
N PRO A 122 9.44 0.83 9.13
CA PRO A 122 10.62 0.21 8.56
C PRO A 122 10.92 -1.16 9.17
N VAL A 123 11.49 -2.05 8.34
CA VAL A 123 11.98 -3.37 8.75
C VAL A 123 13.42 -3.27 9.25
N GLY A 124 13.76 -4.04 10.30
CA GLY A 124 15.12 -4.13 10.86
C GLY A 124 15.28 -3.42 12.20
N GLY A 125 16.40 -3.68 12.88
CA GLY A 125 16.82 -3.11 14.18
C GLY A 125 15.88 -3.36 15.38
N PRO A 126 16.25 -2.96 16.61
CA PRO A 126 15.37 -2.96 17.79
C PRO A 126 14.32 -1.82 17.75
N PRO A 127 13.10 -1.96 18.30
CA PRO A 127 12.60 -3.06 19.14
C PRO A 127 12.18 -4.33 18.37
N ASP A 128 11.71 -5.34 19.10
CA ASP A 128 11.31 -6.66 18.57
C ASP A 128 10.35 -6.55 17.36
N TRP A 129 10.75 -7.18 16.27
CA TRP A 129 10.00 -7.22 15.01
C TRP A 129 8.63 -7.88 15.18
N VAL A 130 8.52 -8.89 16.06
CA VAL A 130 7.28 -9.64 16.31
C VAL A 130 6.23 -8.71 16.89
N VAL A 131 6.61 -7.89 17.87
CA VAL A 131 5.71 -6.91 18.49
C VAL A 131 5.25 -5.90 17.44
N THR A 132 6.19 -5.30 16.72
CA THR A 132 5.90 -4.31 15.67
C THR A 132 4.92 -4.85 14.62
N THR A 133 5.14 -6.07 14.15
CA THR A 133 4.30 -6.70 13.13
C THR A 133 2.92 -7.02 13.66
N ASN A 134 2.83 -7.62 14.84
CA ASN A 134 1.54 -7.94 15.46
C ASN A 134 0.71 -6.68 15.70
N THR A 135 1.34 -5.58 16.14
CA THR A 135 0.63 -4.30 16.32
C THR A 135 0.15 -3.74 14.98
N LEU A 136 0.98 -3.73 13.94
CA LEU A 136 0.57 -3.23 12.63
C LEU A 136 -0.58 -4.06 12.02
N VAL A 137 -0.54 -5.39 12.16
CA VAL A 137 -1.63 -6.28 11.70
C VAL A 137 -2.93 -5.96 12.44
N GLN A 138 -2.89 -5.77 13.77
CA GLN A 138 -4.09 -5.41 14.54
C GLN A 138 -4.64 -4.05 14.12
N LEU A 139 -3.77 -3.05 13.89
CA LEU A 139 -4.17 -1.74 13.39
C LEU A 139 -4.80 -1.82 11.99
N ALA A 140 -4.16 -2.54 11.06
CA ALA A 140 -4.66 -2.74 9.69
C ALA A 140 -6.07 -3.33 9.69
N VAL A 141 -6.29 -4.38 10.49
CA VAL A 141 -7.58 -5.02 10.68
C VAL A 141 -8.63 -4.05 11.24
N ALA A 142 -8.29 -3.36 12.32
CA ALA A 142 -9.22 -2.44 12.98
C ALA A 142 -9.62 -1.28 12.06
N ARG A 143 -8.68 -0.74 11.29
CA ARG A 143 -8.94 0.37 10.34
C ARG A 143 -9.70 -0.10 9.12
N HIS A 144 -9.36 -1.25 8.56
CA HIS A 144 -10.10 -1.84 7.44
C HIS A 144 -11.59 -2.02 7.77
N ASP A 145 -11.91 -2.47 8.99
CA ASP A 145 -13.29 -2.73 9.39
C ASP A 145 -14.06 -1.44 9.76
N ALA A 146 -13.35 -0.35 10.07
CA ALA A 146 -13.94 0.90 10.55
C ALA A 146 -14.06 1.99 9.48
N GLU A 147 -13.18 1.98 8.46
CA GLU A 147 -13.07 3.06 7.48
C GLU A 147 -13.85 2.79 6.18
N PRO A 148 -14.40 3.83 5.54
CA PRO A 148 -15.07 3.69 4.26
C PRO A 148 -14.07 3.40 3.13
N GLY A 149 -14.51 2.64 2.13
CA GLY A 149 -13.66 2.24 1.00
C GLY A 149 -12.52 1.32 1.44
N PRO A 150 -12.81 0.17 2.06
CA PRO A 150 -11.79 -0.78 2.49
C PRO A 150 -11.00 -1.32 1.29
N ILE A 151 -9.69 -1.48 1.46
CA ILE A 151 -8.81 -2.06 0.43
C ILE A 151 -8.31 -3.42 0.87
N SER A 152 -7.50 -3.50 1.93
CA SER A 152 -7.05 -4.79 2.47
C SER A 152 -6.72 -4.69 3.97
N PRO A 153 -7.14 -5.68 4.79
CA PRO A 153 -6.79 -5.75 6.20
C PRO A 153 -5.36 -6.26 6.45
N ASP A 154 -4.63 -6.63 5.40
CA ASP A 154 -3.36 -7.33 5.51
C ASP A 154 -2.15 -6.40 5.45
N VAL A 155 -1.03 -6.94 5.94
CA VAL A 155 0.27 -6.31 5.98
C VAL A 155 1.16 -6.94 4.92
N TYR A 156 1.87 -6.07 4.22
CA TYR A 156 2.77 -6.40 3.14
C TYR A 156 4.18 -5.96 3.51
N TRP A 157 5.16 -6.78 3.17
CA TRP A 157 6.54 -6.34 3.13
C TRP A 157 6.86 -5.80 1.74
N VAL A 158 7.29 -4.54 1.67
CA VAL A 158 7.62 -3.83 0.45
C VAL A 158 9.09 -3.49 0.44
N ARG A 159 9.83 -4.01 -0.55
CA ARG A 159 11.26 -3.75 -0.73
C ARG A 159 11.62 -3.74 -2.22
N ALA A 160 12.26 -2.65 -2.68
CA ALA A 160 12.65 -2.46 -4.08
C ALA A 160 11.50 -2.77 -5.06
N ASP A 161 10.34 -2.17 -4.82
CA ASP A 161 9.08 -2.34 -5.57
C ASP A 161 8.48 -3.76 -5.56
N ARG A 162 9.06 -4.71 -4.81
CA ARG A 162 8.49 -6.05 -4.60
C ARG A 162 7.58 -6.05 -3.40
N TRP A 163 6.36 -6.56 -3.60
CA TRP A 163 5.34 -6.73 -2.57
C TRP A 163 5.25 -8.20 -2.16
N THR A 164 5.30 -8.46 -0.87
CA THR A 164 5.10 -9.79 -0.29
C THR A 164 4.03 -9.68 0.80
N ARG A 165 2.91 -10.39 0.66
CA ARG A 165 1.91 -10.47 1.73
C ARG A 165 2.48 -11.27 2.89
N ILE A 166 2.50 -10.69 4.08
CA ILE A 166 3.06 -11.34 5.27
C ILE A 166 2.01 -11.62 6.34
N SER A 167 0.79 -11.10 6.20
CA SER A 167 -0.32 -11.46 7.07
C SER A 167 -1.56 -11.83 6.26
N GLN A 168 -2.42 -12.63 6.87
CA GLN A 168 -3.71 -12.95 6.30
C GLN A 168 -4.73 -13.25 7.40
N ARG A 169 -5.97 -12.80 7.22
CA ARG A 169 -7.11 -13.31 7.98
C ARG A 169 -7.41 -14.77 7.58
N THR A 170 -7.36 -15.66 8.55
CA THR A 170 -7.73 -17.07 8.42
C THR A 170 -8.98 -17.37 9.23
N PRO A 171 -9.68 -18.50 9.00
CA PRO A 171 -10.79 -18.91 9.85
C PRO A 171 -10.43 -19.05 11.35
N SER A 172 -9.16 -19.33 11.66
CA SER A 172 -8.63 -19.44 13.02
C SER A 172 -8.17 -18.12 13.65
N GLY A 173 -8.30 -17.00 12.93
CA GLY A 173 -7.79 -15.69 13.35
C GLY A 173 -6.72 -15.15 12.42
N LEU A 174 -5.88 -14.26 12.93
CA LEU A 174 -4.82 -13.62 12.14
C LEU A 174 -3.59 -14.52 12.08
N SER A 175 -3.08 -14.75 10.86
CA SER A 175 -1.82 -15.45 10.62
C SER A 175 -0.79 -14.45 10.11
N VAL A 176 0.46 -14.61 10.58
CA VAL A 176 1.63 -13.84 10.12
C VAL A 176 2.68 -14.83 9.63
N THR A 177 3.07 -14.72 8.36
CA THR A 177 4.07 -15.54 7.68
C THR A 177 5.04 -14.62 6.94
N PRO A 178 6.20 -14.27 7.52
CA PRO A 178 7.13 -13.31 6.93
C PRO A 178 7.79 -13.84 5.64
N GLY A 179 7.92 -15.17 5.54
CA GLY A 179 8.62 -15.84 4.46
C GLY A 179 10.14 -15.83 4.65
N PRO A 180 10.86 -16.70 3.92
CA PRO A 180 12.27 -17.00 4.19
C PRO A 180 13.21 -15.80 3.97
N GLU A 181 12.89 -14.90 3.04
CA GLU A 181 13.73 -13.73 2.76
C GLU A 181 13.65 -12.70 3.89
N LEU A 182 12.44 -12.37 4.36
CA LEU A 182 12.26 -11.48 5.49
C LEU A 182 12.81 -12.10 6.78
N GLU A 183 12.56 -13.39 7.03
CA GLU A 183 13.12 -14.12 8.16
C GLU A 183 14.66 -14.07 8.20
N ALA A 184 15.32 -14.12 7.04
CA ALA A 184 16.78 -14.02 6.97
C ALA A 184 17.30 -12.63 7.35
N LEU A 185 16.54 -11.56 7.09
CA LEU A 185 16.90 -10.19 7.46
C LEU A 185 16.68 -9.88 8.94
N LEU A 186 15.85 -10.68 9.62
CA LEU A 186 15.46 -10.49 11.02
C LEU A 186 16.35 -11.27 12.01
N ARG A 187 17.33 -12.03 11.51
CA ARG A 187 18.33 -12.77 12.31
C ARG A 187 19.54 -11.90 12.61
#